data_AF-A0A7W4PP91-F1
#
_entry.id   AF-A0A7W4PP91-F1
#
_cell.length_a   1.000
_cell.length_b   1.000
_cell.length_c   1.000
_cell.angle_alpha   90.00
_cell.angle_beta   90.00
_cell.angle_gamma   90.00
#
_symmetry.space_group_name_H-M   'P 1'
#
loop_
_entity.id
_entity.type
_entity.pdbx_description
1 polymer ?
#
loop_
_entity_poly.entity_id
_entity_poly.type
_entity_poly.pdbx_seq_one_letter_code
_entity_poly.pdbx_strand_id
1 'polypeptide(L)'
;MPVPVACRSKRIGRRQGRPPIFPATALLRTVLACLSVVGVRSACAAAPACPADGGGLRLPLCIPAGNASTRLDRRPTAQDDSRAGYAEGDLWQAQGQVWRAASVQAGAARWVGLKTGRPGDAFGAHTVFAGGPMQMVTGYAGPVLDLAVLVSGQRRTRTIAVRPDGTFDGGALDAALAERDPGTDAIVLRIYDQSGHGNHLTAIPGREVAHIGAIRIAGHETISWGEDNGPGGFVIPDSLTVPANGFFFGTTGMYASSNTASGAYPVPVLLGGRKGGRAFKLFTGSYTLDGFVHLADPNSPDQKTGLVVTNSPAAFGVTAEPGGYDLMSGNAISSYRSAVPAGTLAGGYVGYNADGGSWYSQGRNTGQWTGIVIADGGISDGSLRDFRASAAAVGNFMPQLKSVLIAIGDSRTEGYQVQDGLNWPVLMQRKARYQSYNFSVSGATTRQMRAALPAADALARRASTRVAVIFGGFNDQLETNHIPVAETIATLGMIVKNLKTYGFTVAIVDEANTDGAPRQPIQDAVRTGAIPADVEVDPFAAGQPLYSVENRTYWQDDDTHPTALGQAFLAEAIWAKVGPRLAPAPPGPETRR
;
A
#
# COMPACT_ATOMS: atom_id res chain seq x y z
N MET A 1 -42.48 -76.69 -26.67
CA MET A 1 -42.42 -75.21 -26.60
C MET A 1 -40.98 -74.84 -26.24
N PRO A 2 -40.26 -74.08 -27.07
CA PRO A 2 -38.91 -74.49 -27.55
C PRO A 2 -37.78 -73.62 -26.91
N VAL A 3 -36.49 -73.98 -26.70
CA VAL A 3 -35.42 -74.70 -27.46
C VAL A 3 -35.17 -74.01 -28.82
N PRO A 4 -33.96 -73.87 -29.45
CA PRO A 4 -32.71 -74.65 -29.34
C PRO A 4 -31.36 -73.81 -29.30
N VAL A 5 -30.24 -74.28 -28.68
CA VAL A 5 -29.04 -75.00 -29.27
C VAL A 5 -27.95 -74.04 -29.82
N ALA A 6 -26.62 -74.26 -29.83
CA ALA A 6 -25.55 -75.09 -29.21
C ALA A 6 -24.23 -74.61 -29.93
N CYS A 7 -23.05 -74.38 -29.33
CA CYS A 7 -22.01 -75.28 -28.79
C CYS A 7 -20.73 -75.42 -29.68
N ARG A 8 -19.55 -75.41 -29.01
CA ARG A 8 -18.17 -75.90 -29.34
C ARG A 8 -17.18 -75.02 -30.13
N SER A 9 -15.84 -75.09 -29.95
CA SER A 9 -14.91 -75.55 -28.89
C SER A 9 -13.42 -75.36 -29.35
N LYS A 10 -12.46 -75.43 -28.40
CA LYS A 10 -11.01 -75.83 -28.47
C LYS A 10 -9.86 -74.79 -28.57
N ARG A 11 -9.42 -74.28 -27.41
CA ARG A 11 -8.22 -74.58 -26.57
C ARG A 11 -6.87 -75.15 -27.14
N ILE A 12 -5.76 -74.68 -26.50
CA ILE A 12 -4.36 -75.21 -26.31
C ILE A 12 -3.35 -74.85 -27.43
N GLY A 13 -2.10 -74.41 -27.24
CA GLY A 13 -1.20 -74.24 -26.08
C GLY A 13 0.21 -74.80 -26.35
N ARG A 14 1.26 -74.04 -25.95
CA ARG A 14 2.70 -74.38 -25.75
C ARG A 14 3.67 -74.48 -26.95
N ARG A 15 4.78 -73.74 -26.85
CA ARG A 15 6.13 -74.33 -26.62
C ARG A 15 7.12 -73.33 -26.00
N GLN A 16 7.98 -73.88 -25.13
CA GLN A 16 9.09 -73.27 -24.39
C GLN A 16 10.35 -73.18 -25.28
N GLY A 17 11.27 -72.26 -24.93
CA GLY A 17 12.66 -72.29 -25.39
C GLY A 17 13.45 -71.04 -24.97
N ARG A 18 14.52 -71.23 -24.20
CA ARG A 18 15.41 -70.20 -23.59
C ARG A 18 16.57 -69.80 -24.56
N PRO A 19 17.45 -68.83 -24.20
CA PRO A 19 18.08 -67.78 -25.05
C PRO A 19 19.44 -68.23 -25.66
N PRO A 20 20.24 -67.42 -26.42
CA PRO A 20 21.09 -66.35 -25.85
C PRO A 20 21.62 -65.21 -26.79
N ILE A 21 22.26 -64.18 -26.19
CA ILE A 21 23.45 -63.41 -26.64
C ILE A 21 23.38 -62.42 -27.86
N PHE A 22 23.83 -61.18 -27.59
CA PHE A 22 24.21 -60.00 -28.42
C PHE A 22 25.07 -60.30 -29.68
N PRO A 23 25.33 -59.39 -30.68
CA PRO A 23 25.35 -57.91 -30.60
C PRO A 23 24.84 -57.08 -31.83
N ALA A 24 24.75 -55.77 -31.60
CA ALA A 24 24.94 -54.60 -32.48
C ALA A 24 24.84 -54.74 -34.02
N THR A 25 24.02 -53.90 -34.66
CA THR A 25 24.51 -52.70 -35.40
C THR A 25 23.37 -51.83 -35.94
N ALA A 26 23.70 -50.54 -36.06
CA ALA A 26 22.90 -49.39 -36.42
C ALA A 26 22.04 -49.48 -37.69
N LEU A 27 20.89 -48.82 -37.69
CA LEU A 27 20.56 -47.83 -38.72
C LEU A 27 19.56 -46.80 -38.17
N LEU A 28 20.07 -45.59 -37.92
CA LEU A 28 19.32 -44.41 -37.47
C LEU A 28 18.61 -43.81 -38.70
N ARG A 29 17.27 -43.75 -38.70
CA ARG A 29 16.51 -42.86 -39.59
C ARG A 29 15.98 -41.69 -38.76
N THR A 30 16.63 -40.55 -38.93
CA THR A 30 16.26 -39.26 -38.38
C THR A 30 14.94 -38.80 -39.00
N VAL A 31 13.88 -38.69 -38.20
CA VAL A 31 12.69 -37.89 -38.53
C VAL A 31 12.86 -36.54 -37.87
N LEU A 32 13.08 -35.52 -38.70
CA LEU A 32 13.17 -34.12 -38.29
C LEU A 32 11.75 -33.61 -37.98
N ALA A 33 11.34 -33.67 -36.72
CA ALA A 33 10.17 -32.95 -36.26
C ALA A 33 10.58 -31.51 -35.93
N CYS A 34 10.16 -30.55 -36.78
CA CYS A 34 10.25 -29.13 -36.49
C CYS A 34 9.38 -28.81 -35.26
N LEU A 35 9.97 -28.80 -34.08
CA LEU A 35 9.43 -28.12 -32.91
C LEU A 35 9.60 -26.63 -33.12
N SER A 36 8.56 -25.98 -33.64
CA SER A 36 8.35 -24.56 -33.47
C SER A 36 8.16 -24.29 -31.98
N VAL A 37 9.25 -23.94 -31.29
CA VAL A 37 9.22 -23.31 -29.97
C VAL A 37 8.57 -21.94 -30.17
N VAL A 38 7.24 -21.90 -30.09
CA VAL A 38 6.53 -20.66 -29.80
C VAL A 38 6.94 -20.30 -28.38
N GLY A 39 7.92 -19.41 -28.25
CA GLY A 39 8.24 -18.78 -26.98
C GLY A 39 7.01 -18.01 -26.53
N VAL A 40 6.17 -18.65 -25.71
CA VAL A 40 5.18 -17.95 -24.91
C VAL A 40 6.00 -17.08 -23.96
N ARG A 41 6.21 -15.82 -24.36
CA ARG A 41 6.53 -14.79 -23.39
C ARG A 41 5.32 -14.76 -22.47
N SER A 42 5.40 -15.39 -21.30
CA SER A 42 4.49 -15.11 -20.19
C SER A 42 4.72 -13.65 -19.83
N ALA A 43 4.00 -12.76 -20.50
CA ALA A 43 3.76 -11.43 -19.98
C ALA A 43 3.07 -11.66 -18.64
N CYS A 44 3.69 -11.24 -17.55
CA CYS A 44 2.96 -11.09 -16.29
C CYS A 44 1.66 -10.35 -16.63
N ALA A 45 0.51 -10.95 -16.27
CA ALA A 45 -0.78 -10.32 -16.49
C ALA A 45 -0.71 -8.89 -15.95
N ALA A 46 -0.89 -7.91 -16.85
CA ALA A 46 -0.86 -6.51 -16.50
C ALA A 46 -1.94 -6.23 -15.44
N ALA A 47 -1.72 -5.22 -14.60
CA ALA A 47 -2.72 -4.81 -13.62
C ALA A 47 -4.06 -4.52 -14.32
N PRO A 48 -5.20 -4.97 -13.77
CA PRO A 48 -6.51 -4.66 -14.34
C PRO A 48 -6.76 -3.15 -14.32
N ALA A 49 -7.50 -2.64 -15.31
CA ALA A 49 -7.84 -1.22 -15.36
C ALA A 49 -8.89 -0.88 -14.29
N CYS A 50 -8.75 0.29 -13.65
CA CYS A 50 -9.86 0.85 -12.89
C CYS A 50 -11.00 1.23 -13.83
N PRO A 51 -12.27 1.00 -13.44
CA PRO A 51 -13.41 1.50 -14.19
C PRO A 51 -13.32 3.02 -14.39
N ALA A 52 -13.83 3.52 -15.53
CA ALA A 52 -13.86 4.95 -15.79
C ALA A 52 -14.64 5.69 -14.69
N ASP A 53 -14.05 6.76 -14.19
CA ASP A 53 -14.56 7.44 -13.00
C ASP A 53 -15.74 8.35 -13.37
N GLY A 54 -16.96 7.91 -13.10
CA GLY A 54 -18.19 8.62 -13.43
C GLY A 54 -18.50 9.84 -12.54
N GLY A 55 -17.51 10.40 -11.84
CA GLY A 55 -17.64 11.63 -11.03
C GLY A 55 -18.31 11.46 -9.67
N GLY A 56 -18.55 10.24 -9.21
CA GLY A 56 -19.18 9.95 -7.90
C GLY A 56 -18.33 9.08 -6.98
N LEU A 57 -18.74 8.97 -5.72
CA LEU A 57 -18.28 7.91 -4.83
C LEU A 57 -19.00 6.62 -5.21
N ARG A 58 -18.30 5.72 -5.91
CA ARG A 58 -18.76 4.36 -6.17
C ARG A 58 -17.83 3.39 -5.48
N LEU A 59 -18.41 2.46 -4.71
CA LEU A 59 -17.68 1.36 -4.11
C LEU A 59 -17.73 0.12 -5.03
N PRO A 60 -16.64 -0.67 -5.13
CA PRO A 60 -15.34 -0.42 -4.52
C PRO A 60 -14.64 0.82 -5.14
N LEU A 61 -14.01 1.62 -4.27
CA LEU A 61 -13.16 2.72 -4.71
C LEU A 61 -11.99 2.14 -5.52
N CYS A 62 -11.65 2.72 -6.67
CA CYS A 62 -10.48 2.26 -7.43
C CYS A 62 -9.45 3.37 -7.56
N ILE A 63 -8.28 3.18 -6.97
CA ILE A 63 -7.14 4.08 -7.13
C ILE A 63 -6.46 3.73 -8.47
N PRO A 64 -6.51 4.65 -9.47
CA PRO A 64 -6.23 4.33 -10.85
C PRO A 64 -4.80 3.84 -11.09
N ALA A 65 -4.73 2.82 -11.92
CA ALA A 65 -3.50 2.37 -12.57
C ALA A 65 -3.27 3.05 -13.94
N GLY A 66 -4.20 3.88 -14.44
CA GLY A 66 -4.30 4.23 -15.86
C GLY A 66 -3.92 5.67 -16.19
N ASN A 67 -3.29 5.86 -17.36
CA ASN A 67 -2.60 7.07 -17.78
C ASN A 67 -3.44 8.02 -18.64
N ALA A 68 -3.32 9.31 -18.31
CA ALA A 68 -3.52 10.46 -19.19
C ALA A 68 -2.80 11.72 -18.63
N SER A 69 -2.48 11.74 -17.33
CA SER A 69 -1.95 12.94 -16.66
C SER A 69 -0.44 13.00 -16.48
N THR A 70 0.33 11.93 -16.73
CA THR A 70 1.80 11.97 -16.57
C THR A 70 2.56 11.71 -17.87
N ARG A 71 3.53 12.58 -18.17
CA ARG A 71 4.49 12.41 -19.27
C ARG A 71 5.52 11.30 -19.00
N LEU A 72 5.35 10.54 -17.91
CA LEU A 72 6.29 9.55 -17.39
C LEU A 72 5.86 8.10 -17.67
N ASP A 73 4.64 7.87 -18.17
CA ASP A 73 4.26 6.55 -18.71
C ASP A 73 4.85 6.36 -20.12
N ARG A 74 6.16 6.29 -20.16
CA ARG A 74 6.98 6.06 -21.34
C ARG A 74 8.23 5.32 -20.92
N ARG A 75 8.95 4.76 -21.88
CA ARG A 75 10.30 4.26 -21.63
C ARG A 75 11.22 5.41 -21.12
N PRO A 76 12.11 5.15 -20.15
CA PRO A 76 13.07 6.16 -19.73
C PRO A 76 14.09 6.46 -20.83
N THR A 77 14.61 7.69 -20.84
CA THR A 77 15.59 8.20 -21.79
C THR A 77 16.87 8.63 -21.09
N ALA A 78 17.88 9.06 -21.85
CA ALA A 78 19.14 9.56 -21.29
C ALA A 78 18.98 10.85 -20.47
N GLN A 79 17.86 11.56 -20.61
CA GLN A 79 17.52 12.78 -19.87
C GLN A 79 16.82 12.50 -18.53
N ASP A 80 16.34 11.26 -18.32
CA ASP A 80 15.88 10.82 -17.01
C ASP A 80 17.10 10.51 -16.14
N ASP A 81 17.83 11.57 -15.78
CA ASP A 81 19.16 11.56 -15.17
C ASP A 81 19.19 12.26 -13.79
N SER A 82 20.39 12.48 -13.25
CA SER A 82 20.59 13.15 -11.95
C SER A 82 20.04 14.58 -11.89
N ARG A 83 19.97 15.31 -13.01
CA ARG A 83 19.35 16.65 -13.07
C ARG A 83 17.83 16.57 -12.93
N ALA A 84 17.23 15.45 -13.33
CA ALA A 84 15.84 15.13 -13.09
C ALA A 84 15.60 14.49 -11.70
N GLY A 85 16.64 14.39 -10.86
CA GLY A 85 16.55 13.88 -9.49
C GLY A 85 16.53 12.36 -9.38
N TYR A 86 16.98 11.63 -10.41
CA TYR A 86 17.11 10.18 -10.36
C TYR A 86 18.48 9.75 -9.84
N ALA A 87 18.49 8.66 -9.09
CA ALA A 87 19.69 8.03 -8.55
C ALA A 87 19.98 6.68 -9.22
N GLU A 88 21.23 6.22 -9.14
CA GLU A 88 21.52 4.84 -9.52
C GLU A 88 20.71 3.87 -8.65
N GLY A 89 20.13 2.84 -9.26
CA GLY A 89 19.25 1.90 -8.58
C GLY A 89 17.77 2.30 -8.58
N ASP A 90 17.42 3.54 -8.96
CA ASP A 90 16.02 3.93 -9.14
C ASP A 90 15.36 3.02 -10.16
N LEU A 91 14.11 2.65 -9.87
CA LEU A 91 13.25 1.91 -10.78
C LEU A 91 12.37 2.88 -11.57
N TRP A 92 12.08 2.48 -12.80
CA TRP A 92 11.12 3.13 -13.67
C TRP A 92 10.15 2.07 -14.16
N GLN A 93 8.85 2.34 -14.08
CA GLN A 93 7.83 1.46 -14.64
C GLN A 93 7.00 2.22 -15.67
N ALA A 94 6.77 1.60 -16.83
CA ALA A 94 5.83 2.09 -17.82
C ALA A 94 5.24 0.90 -18.57
N GLN A 95 3.93 0.87 -18.73
CA GLN A 95 3.21 -0.16 -19.49
C GLN A 95 3.58 -1.60 -19.09
N GLY A 96 3.76 -1.84 -17.78
CA GLY A 96 4.11 -3.16 -17.23
C GLY A 96 5.58 -3.58 -17.42
N GLN A 97 6.39 -2.77 -18.12
CA GLN A 97 7.83 -2.97 -18.23
C GLN A 97 8.56 -2.15 -17.17
N VAL A 98 9.67 -2.69 -16.67
CA VAL A 98 10.46 -2.06 -15.61
C VAL A 98 11.92 -1.92 -16.05
N TRP A 99 12.51 -0.79 -15.73
CA TRP A 99 13.93 -0.50 -15.92
C TRP A 99 14.56 -0.10 -14.59
N ARG A 100 15.87 -0.34 -14.48
CA ARG A 100 16.71 0.21 -13.41
C ARG A 100 17.68 1.22 -13.98
N ALA A 101 17.87 2.32 -13.28
CA ALA A 101 18.96 3.25 -13.51
C ALA A 101 20.29 2.57 -13.16
N ALA A 102 21.09 2.25 -14.18
CA ALA A 102 22.41 1.67 -14.01
C ALA A 102 23.52 2.75 -14.01
N SER A 103 23.21 3.96 -14.48
CA SER A 103 23.97 5.19 -14.24
C SER A 103 23.05 6.38 -14.50
N VAL A 104 23.28 7.51 -13.82
CA VAL A 104 22.43 8.72 -13.90
C VAL A 104 23.23 10.00 -14.16
N GLN A 105 24.32 9.91 -14.91
CA GLN A 105 25.11 11.09 -15.27
C GLN A 105 24.27 12.12 -16.03
N ALA A 106 24.54 13.41 -15.81
CA ALA A 106 23.81 14.50 -16.45
C ALA A 106 23.84 14.38 -17.99
N GLY A 107 22.66 14.22 -18.59
CA GLY A 107 22.43 14.04 -20.03
C GLY A 107 22.71 12.63 -20.57
N ALA A 108 23.16 11.71 -19.71
CA ALA A 108 23.70 10.42 -20.10
C ALA A 108 23.27 9.30 -19.13
N ALA A 109 22.01 9.32 -18.69
CA ALA A 109 21.48 8.20 -17.90
C ALA A 109 21.40 6.93 -18.74
N ARG A 110 21.75 5.80 -18.11
CA ARG A 110 21.63 4.46 -18.70
C ARG A 110 20.63 3.65 -17.91
N TRP A 111 19.55 3.28 -18.58
CA TRP A 111 18.47 2.47 -18.03
C TRP A 111 18.53 1.06 -18.62
N VAL A 112 18.54 0.06 -17.74
CA VAL A 112 18.59 -1.36 -18.13
C VAL A 112 17.24 -1.99 -17.84
N GLY A 113 16.66 -2.65 -18.84
CA GLY A 113 15.40 -3.38 -18.67
C GLY A 113 15.57 -4.55 -17.70
N LEU A 114 14.61 -4.71 -16.81
CA LEU A 114 14.57 -5.82 -15.87
C LEU A 114 13.56 -6.87 -16.31
N LYS A 115 13.88 -8.14 -16.04
CA LYS A 115 12.90 -9.21 -16.09
C LYS A 115 12.06 -9.13 -14.81
N THR A 116 10.74 -9.20 -14.96
CA THR A 116 9.80 -9.19 -13.84
C THR A 116 9.07 -10.53 -13.74
N GLY A 117 8.65 -10.88 -12.53
CA GLY A 117 7.87 -12.08 -12.20
C GLY A 117 6.75 -11.72 -11.23
N ARG A 118 6.41 -12.62 -10.31
CA ARG A 118 5.55 -12.28 -9.16
C ARG A 118 6.42 -11.89 -7.96
N PRO A 119 5.94 -11.00 -7.06
CA PRO A 119 6.75 -10.54 -5.94
C PRO A 119 7.28 -11.66 -5.03
N GLY A 120 6.50 -12.70 -4.78
CA GLY A 120 6.90 -13.85 -3.96
C GLY A 120 7.96 -14.75 -4.61
N ASP A 121 8.18 -14.65 -5.92
CA ASP A 121 9.23 -15.43 -6.60
C ASP A 121 10.65 -14.89 -6.32
N ALA A 122 10.75 -13.65 -5.82
CA ALA A 122 12.01 -12.92 -5.72
C ALA A 122 13.05 -13.60 -4.81
N PHE A 123 12.62 -14.38 -3.83
CA PHE A 123 13.49 -15.07 -2.86
C PHE A 123 13.57 -16.59 -3.11
N GLY A 124 12.95 -17.08 -4.19
CA GLY A 124 12.94 -18.50 -4.53
C GLY A 124 12.42 -19.38 -3.39
N ALA A 125 13.18 -20.42 -3.04
CA ALA A 125 12.82 -21.34 -1.95
C ALA A 125 12.81 -20.69 -0.55
N HIS A 126 13.38 -19.50 -0.39
CA HIS A 126 13.38 -18.77 0.88
C HIS A 126 12.08 -18.00 1.14
N THR A 127 11.17 -17.91 0.17
CA THR A 127 9.85 -17.35 0.41
C THR A 127 9.04 -18.32 1.27
N VAL A 128 8.98 -18.07 2.58
CA VAL A 128 8.28 -18.91 3.57
C VAL A 128 6.81 -18.52 3.75
N PHE A 129 6.43 -17.35 3.25
CA PHE A 129 5.05 -16.94 3.07
C PHE A 129 4.93 -15.95 1.91
N ALA A 130 3.96 -16.17 1.04
CA ALA A 130 3.51 -15.16 0.09
C ALA A 130 2.00 -15.27 -0.06
N GLY A 131 1.25 -14.20 0.20
CA GLY A 131 -0.21 -14.27 0.21
C GLY A 131 -0.87 -12.92 0.00
N GLY A 132 -2.16 -12.95 -0.36
CA GLY A 132 -2.95 -11.78 -0.69
C GLY A 132 -3.91 -12.05 -1.86
N PRO A 133 -4.71 -11.06 -2.26
CA PRO A 133 -5.64 -11.16 -3.38
C PRO A 133 -4.93 -11.30 -4.74
N MET A 134 -3.68 -10.84 -4.88
CA MET A 134 -2.91 -11.08 -6.11
C MET A 134 -2.31 -12.49 -6.13
N GLN A 135 -2.05 -13.02 -7.34
CA GLN A 135 -1.12 -14.13 -7.51
C GLN A 135 0.30 -13.65 -7.16
N MET A 136 0.78 -14.03 -5.98
CA MET A 136 2.08 -13.65 -5.43
C MET A 136 3.21 -14.60 -5.86
N VAL A 137 2.88 -15.82 -6.29
CA VAL A 137 3.85 -16.83 -6.77
C VAL A 137 3.46 -17.30 -8.17
N THR A 138 4.42 -17.33 -9.09
CA THR A 138 4.15 -17.69 -10.50
C THR A 138 3.51 -19.08 -10.60
N GLY A 139 2.39 -19.18 -11.31
CA GLY A 139 1.68 -20.44 -11.54
C GLY A 139 0.77 -20.89 -10.38
N TYR A 140 0.72 -20.15 -9.27
CA TYR A 140 -0.20 -20.46 -8.19
C TYR A 140 -1.66 -20.33 -8.65
N ALA A 141 -2.45 -21.38 -8.42
CA ALA A 141 -3.89 -21.37 -8.58
C ALA A 141 -4.50 -22.15 -7.41
N GLY A 142 -5.50 -21.56 -6.76
CA GLY A 142 -6.06 -22.10 -5.53
C GLY A 142 -6.61 -21.03 -4.60
N PRO A 143 -7.06 -21.42 -3.39
CA PRO A 143 -7.59 -20.50 -2.39
C PRO A 143 -6.61 -19.37 -2.06
N VAL A 144 -7.08 -18.13 -2.02
CA VAL A 144 -6.28 -16.98 -1.57
C VAL A 144 -6.83 -16.34 -0.31
N LEU A 145 -8.16 -16.36 -0.12
CA LEU A 145 -8.81 -15.77 1.04
C LEU A 145 -9.97 -16.64 1.53
N ASP A 146 -10.13 -16.77 2.84
CA ASP A 146 -11.43 -17.11 3.43
C ASP A 146 -12.07 -15.82 3.95
N LEU A 147 -13.35 -15.61 3.63
CA LEU A 147 -14.14 -14.44 4.01
C LEU A 147 -15.29 -14.86 4.91
N ALA A 148 -15.58 -14.08 5.94
CA ALA A 148 -16.86 -14.09 6.64
C ALA A 148 -17.77 -13.01 6.07
N VAL A 149 -18.99 -13.40 5.74
CA VAL A 149 -20.09 -12.49 5.44
C VAL A 149 -21.26 -12.81 6.38
N LEU A 150 -22.00 -11.79 6.79
CA LEU A 150 -23.25 -12.00 7.53
C LEU A 150 -24.38 -12.19 6.54
N VAL A 151 -25.16 -13.27 6.69
CA VAL A 151 -26.34 -13.55 5.84
C VAL A 151 -27.49 -13.89 6.77
N SER A 152 -28.51 -13.03 6.80
CA SER A 152 -29.62 -13.11 7.74
C SER A 152 -29.14 -13.21 9.21
N GLY A 153 -28.15 -12.39 9.57
CA GLY A 153 -27.52 -12.37 10.89
C GLY A 153 -26.58 -13.54 11.18
N GLN A 154 -26.40 -14.49 10.26
CA GLN A 154 -25.54 -15.65 10.45
C GLN A 154 -24.22 -15.50 9.68
N ARG A 155 -23.10 -15.71 10.38
CA ARG A 155 -21.77 -15.73 9.77
C ARG A 155 -21.63 -16.93 8.83
N ARG A 156 -21.35 -16.65 7.54
CA ARG A 156 -21.08 -17.64 6.50
C ARG A 156 -19.66 -17.46 5.99
N THR A 157 -18.95 -18.56 5.79
CA THR A 157 -17.60 -18.52 5.22
C THR A 157 -17.66 -18.73 3.71
N ARG A 158 -16.89 -17.94 2.96
CA ARG A 158 -16.68 -18.04 1.51
C ARG A 158 -15.19 -18.07 1.22
N THR A 159 -14.76 -19.00 0.38
CA THR A 159 -13.37 -19.08 -0.05
C THR A 159 -13.25 -18.47 -1.43
N ILE A 160 -12.37 -17.48 -1.58
CA ILE A 160 -12.03 -16.86 -2.85
C ILE A 160 -10.68 -17.39 -3.31
N ALA A 161 -10.54 -17.63 -4.61
CA ALA A 161 -9.37 -18.24 -5.21
C ALA A 161 -8.68 -17.30 -6.23
N VAL A 162 -7.44 -17.63 -6.56
CA VAL A 162 -6.82 -17.25 -7.82
C VAL A 162 -7.05 -18.40 -8.80
N ARG A 163 -7.54 -18.07 -10.00
CA ARG A 163 -7.87 -19.02 -11.05
C ARG A 163 -6.60 -19.51 -11.78
N PRO A 164 -6.68 -20.59 -12.58
CA PRO A 164 -5.53 -21.11 -13.34
C PRO A 164 -4.85 -20.10 -14.28
N ASP A 165 -5.56 -19.04 -14.70
CA ASP A 165 -5.01 -17.95 -15.50
C ASP A 165 -4.26 -16.89 -14.68
N GLY A 166 -4.15 -17.07 -13.36
CA GLY A 166 -3.48 -16.17 -12.43
C GLY A 166 -4.30 -14.94 -12.05
N THR A 167 -5.59 -14.90 -12.38
CA THR A 167 -6.52 -13.83 -12.00
C THR A 167 -7.26 -14.13 -10.70
N PHE A 168 -7.53 -13.09 -9.91
CA PHE A 168 -8.39 -13.19 -8.73
C PHE A 168 -9.82 -13.53 -9.14
N ASP A 169 -10.50 -14.39 -8.39
CA ASP A 169 -11.90 -14.75 -8.62
C ASP A 169 -12.86 -13.65 -8.17
N GLY A 170 -12.89 -12.56 -8.95
CA GLY A 170 -13.78 -11.42 -8.70
C GLY A 170 -15.26 -11.79 -8.73
N GLY A 171 -15.66 -12.79 -9.53
CA GLY A 171 -17.06 -13.23 -9.59
C GLY A 171 -17.50 -13.93 -8.31
N ALA A 172 -16.63 -14.73 -7.69
CA ALA A 172 -16.89 -15.32 -6.38
C ALA A 172 -16.94 -14.26 -5.28
N LEU A 173 -16.07 -13.24 -5.34
CA LEU A 173 -16.14 -12.12 -4.41
C LEU A 173 -17.45 -11.32 -4.59
N ASP A 174 -17.81 -10.95 -5.82
CA ASP A 174 -19.03 -10.22 -6.12
C ASP A 174 -20.28 -10.99 -5.61
N ALA A 175 -20.30 -12.31 -5.77
CA ALA A 175 -21.36 -13.17 -5.22
C ALA A 175 -21.40 -13.13 -3.69
N ALA A 176 -20.24 -13.19 -3.01
CA ALA A 176 -20.14 -13.08 -1.56
C ALA A 176 -20.56 -11.69 -1.04
N LEU A 177 -20.25 -10.63 -1.79
CA LEU A 177 -20.65 -9.26 -1.46
C LEU A 177 -22.15 -9.03 -1.70
N ALA A 178 -22.75 -9.69 -2.68
CA ALA A 178 -24.17 -9.56 -3.00
C ALA A 178 -25.09 -10.31 -2.01
N GLU A 179 -24.61 -11.39 -1.40
CA GLU A 179 -25.40 -12.18 -0.43
C GLU A 179 -25.38 -11.61 1.00
N ARG A 180 -24.44 -10.72 1.31
CA ARG A 180 -24.25 -10.21 2.67
C ARG A 180 -25.38 -9.28 3.09
N ASP A 181 -25.64 -9.22 4.39
CA ASP A 181 -26.60 -8.30 4.99
C ASP A 181 -26.19 -6.85 4.67
N PRO A 182 -27.13 -5.96 4.30
CA PRO A 182 -26.82 -4.56 4.01
C PRO A 182 -26.08 -3.88 5.17
N GLY A 183 -25.03 -3.14 4.85
CA GLY A 183 -24.21 -2.43 5.84
C GLY A 183 -23.19 -3.29 6.58
N THR A 184 -23.00 -4.56 6.18
CA THR A 184 -21.97 -5.44 6.77
C THR A 184 -20.76 -5.63 5.85
N ASP A 185 -19.60 -5.91 6.43
CA ASP A 185 -18.36 -6.13 5.69
C ASP A 185 -18.14 -7.60 5.30
N ALA A 186 -17.32 -7.81 4.26
CA ALA A 186 -16.74 -9.12 3.95
C ALA A 186 -15.38 -9.24 4.66
N ILE A 187 -15.40 -9.77 5.88
CA ILE A 187 -14.25 -9.83 6.78
C ILE A 187 -13.31 -10.94 6.33
N VAL A 188 -12.03 -10.64 6.12
CA VAL A 188 -11.00 -11.63 5.76
C VAL A 188 -10.59 -12.42 7.00
N LEU A 189 -10.85 -13.72 6.98
CA LEU A 189 -10.54 -14.66 8.07
C LEU A 189 -9.19 -15.34 7.92
N ARG A 190 -8.76 -15.54 6.67
CA ARG A 190 -7.53 -16.22 6.35
C ARG A 190 -6.94 -15.65 5.07
N ILE A 191 -5.63 -15.49 5.06
CA ILE A 191 -4.83 -15.29 3.85
C ILE A 191 -4.05 -16.58 3.62
N TYR A 192 -4.31 -17.23 2.50
CA TYR A 192 -3.62 -18.46 2.14
C TYR A 192 -2.19 -18.17 1.69
N ASP A 193 -1.32 -19.11 2.02
CA ASP A 193 0.09 -19.10 1.64
C ASP A 193 0.24 -19.74 0.27
N GLN A 194 0.71 -18.94 -0.68
CA GLN A 194 0.93 -19.31 -2.06
C GLN A 194 2.33 -19.89 -2.29
N SER A 195 3.23 -19.81 -1.30
CA SER A 195 4.60 -20.32 -1.39
C SER A 195 4.70 -21.86 -1.30
N GLY A 196 3.64 -22.52 -0.81
CA GLY A 196 3.60 -23.96 -0.63
C GLY A 196 4.05 -24.45 0.75
N HIS A 197 4.44 -23.56 1.66
CA HIS A 197 4.86 -23.91 3.02
C HIS A 197 3.70 -24.11 3.99
N GLY A 198 2.49 -23.69 3.63
CA GLY A 198 1.29 -23.86 4.46
C GLY A 198 1.20 -22.86 5.61
N ASN A 199 1.99 -21.79 5.59
CA ASN A 199 2.03 -20.78 6.66
C ASN A 199 0.90 -19.75 6.51
N HIS A 200 -0.35 -20.22 6.44
CA HIS A 200 -1.51 -19.34 6.28
C HIS A 200 -1.61 -18.33 7.43
N LEU A 201 -1.94 -17.09 7.12
CA LEU A 201 -2.23 -16.08 8.13
C LEU A 201 -3.70 -16.15 8.48
N THR A 202 -4.04 -16.20 9.76
CA THR A 202 -5.44 -16.29 10.23
C THR A 202 -5.81 -15.08 11.05
N ALA A 203 -7.00 -14.52 10.85
CA ALA A 203 -7.46 -13.36 11.57
C ALA A 203 -7.40 -13.60 13.10
N ILE A 204 -7.06 -12.55 13.84
CA ILE A 204 -7.01 -12.61 15.30
C ILE A 204 -8.44 -12.76 15.82
N PRO A 205 -8.77 -13.81 16.59
CA PRO A 205 -10.12 -14.01 17.10
C PRO A 205 -10.62 -12.81 17.93
N GLY A 206 -11.80 -12.30 17.62
CA GLY A 206 -12.39 -11.13 18.28
C GLY A 206 -11.79 -9.79 17.83
N ARG A 207 -10.86 -9.82 16.87
CA ARG A 207 -10.21 -8.65 16.25
C ARG A 207 -10.07 -8.84 14.74
N GLU A 208 -11.06 -9.48 14.13
CA GLU A 208 -11.14 -9.65 12.68
C GLU A 208 -11.57 -8.34 12.02
N VAL A 209 -10.62 -7.43 11.85
CA VAL A 209 -10.83 -6.07 11.36
C VAL A 209 -10.45 -5.89 9.89
N ALA A 210 -9.85 -6.90 9.27
CA ALA A 210 -9.47 -6.87 7.86
C ALA A 210 -10.68 -7.21 6.98
N HIS A 211 -10.91 -6.46 5.91
CA HIS A 211 -11.98 -6.76 4.96
C HIS A 211 -11.53 -6.57 3.51
N ILE A 212 -12.40 -6.95 2.57
CA ILE A 212 -12.17 -6.85 1.13
C ILE A 212 -13.43 -6.33 0.42
N GLY A 213 -13.27 -5.75 -0.76
CA GLY A 213 -14.38 -5.24 -1.58
C GLY A 213 -14.73 -3.77 -1.32
N ALA A 214 -13.98 -3.07 -0.47
CA ALA A 214 -14.12 -1.62 -0.26
C ALA A 214 -13.26 -0.80 -1.23
N ILE A 215 -12.04 -1.28 -1.52
CA ILE A 215 -11.06 -0.59 -2.35
C ILE A 215 -10.32 -1.55 -3.28
N ARG A 216 -9.94 -1.03 -4.45
CA ARG A 216 -9.02 -1.62 -5.41
C ARG A 216 -7.83 -0.70 -5.66
N ILE A 217 -6.63 -1.27 -5.67
CA ILE A 217 -5.39 -0.54 -6.00
C ILE A 217 -4.89 -1.04 -7.34
N ALA A 218 -4.78 -0.11 -8.30
CA ALA A 218 -4.43 -0.46 -9.67
C ALA A 218 -5.33 -1.60 -10.22
N GLY A 219 -6.62 -1.54 -9.88
CA GLY A 219 -7.63 -2.53 -10.23
C GLY A 219 -7.57 -3.86 -9.45
N HIS A 220 -6.52 -4.12 -8.67
CA HIS A 220 -6.44 -5.32 -7.83
C HIS A 220 -7.32 -5.17 -6.61
N GLU A 221 -8.05 -6.24 -6.27
CA GLU A 221 -8.73 -6.32 -4.98
C GLU A 221 -7.70 -6.15 -3.85
N THR A 222 -8.14 -5.55 -2.77
CA THR A 222 -7.25 -5.10 -1.71
C THR A 222 -7.78 -5.56 -0.37
N ILE A 223 -6.92 -6.19 0.42
CA ILE A 223 -7.18 -6.41 1.84
C ILE A 223 -6.93 -5.08 2.50
N SER A 224 -7.95 -4.58 3.16
CA SER A 224 -7.92 -3.25 3.72
C SER A 224 -8.36 -3.29 5.18
N TRP A 225 -7.76 -2.39 5.95
CA TRP A 225 -8.13 -2.10 7.32
C TRP A 225 -8.45 -0.61 7.32
N GLY A 226 -9.65 -0.22 7.72
CA GLY A 226 -10.17 1.14 7.71
C GLY A 226 -9.89 1.93 8.97
N GLU A 227 -10.13 3.25 8.90
CA GLU A 227 -10.09 4.10 10.08
C GLU A 227 -11.23 3.70 11.05
N ASP A 228 -12.35 3.22 10.53
CA ASP A 228 -13.49 2.72 11.29
C ASP A 228 -13.29 1.34 11.92
N ASN A 229 -12.36 0.52 11.40
CA ASN A 229 -12.28 -0.90 11.77
C ASN A 229 -11.65 -1.18 13.14
N GLY A 230 -10.82 -0.25 13.66
CA GLY A 230 -10.09 -0.44 14.92
C GLY A 230 -8.91 -1.42 14.84
N PRO A 231 -8.31 -1.80 15.99
CA PRO A 231 -7.08 -2.60 16.02
C PRO A 231 -7.33 -4.08 15.74
N GLY A 232 -6.41 -4.72 15.03
CA GLY A 232 -6.48 -6.14 14.69
C GLY A 232 -5.61 -6.52 13.51
N GLY A 233 -5.88 -7.68 12.92
CA GLY A 233 -5.06 -8.22 11.83
C GLY A 233 -5.02 -9.73 11.83
N PHE A 234 -3.86 -10.29 11.51
CA PHE A 234 -3.64 -11.71 11.32
C PHE A 234 -2.52 -12.24 12.18
N VAL A 235 -2.71 -13.44 12.72
CA VAL A 235 -1.69 -14.23 13.39
C VAL A 235 -0.76 -14.83 12.33
N ILE A 236 0.54 -14.69 12.56
CA ILE A 236 1.58 -15.47 11.88
C ILE A 236 1.75 -16.77 12.67
N PRO A 237 1.63 -17.95 12.04
CA PRO A 237 1.68 -19.22 12.76
C PRO A 237 3.07 -19.48 13.34
N ASP A 238 3.13 -20.15 14.49
CA ASP A 238 4.39 -20.49 15.17
C ASP A 238 5.29 -21.42 14.32
N SER A 239 4.73 -22.09 13.30
CA SER A 239 5.48 -22.87 12.30
C SER A 239 6.30 -22.02 11.35
N LEU A 240 5.94 -20.75 11.15
CA LEU A 240 6.73 -19.82 10.37
C LEU A 240 7.87 -19.30 11.26
N THR A 241 9.08 -19.69 10.90
CA THR A 241 10.31 -19.28 11.57
C THR A 241 11.21 -18.50 10.62
N VAL A 242 11.85 -17.44 11.11
CA VAL A 242 12.88 -16.70 10.38
C VAL A 242 14.11 -16.45 11.25
N PRO A 243 15.32 -16.32 10.68
CA PRO A 243 16.49 -15.85 11.41
C PRO A 243 16.28 -14.40 11.85
N ALA A 244 16.60 -14.05 13.10
CA ALA A 244 16.40 -12.71 13.65
C ALA A 244 17.20 -11.60 12.94
N ASN A 245 18.27 -11.98 12.24
CA ASN A 245 19.18 -11.11 11.50
C ASN A 245 19.40 -11.58 10.06
N GLY A 246 18.38 -12.19 9.45
CA GLY A 246 18.45 -12.74 8.10
C GLY A 246 17.08 -12.96 7.49
N PHE A 247 16.18 -11.98 7.62
CA PHE A 247 14.79 -12.10 7.14
C PHE A 247 14.39 -10.92 6.27
N PHE A 248 13.34 -11.13 5.47
CA PHE A 248 12.65 -10.07 4.74
C PHE A 248 11.16 -10.09 5.08
N PHE A 249 10.58 -8.91 5.29
CA PHE A 249 9.14 -8.69 5.30
C PHE A 249 8.82 -7.59 4.29
N GLY A 250 7.83 -7.80 3.43
CA GLY A 250 7.39 -6.80 2.47
C GLY A 250 5.91 -6.87 2.15
N THR A 251 5.39 -5.75 1.68
CA THR A 251 3.99 -5.59 1.25
C THR A 251 3.93 -4.93 -0.12
N THR A 252 2.84 -5.19 -0.84
CA THR A 252 2.45 -4.45 -2.05
C THR A 252 1.10 -3.80 -1.81
N GLY A 253 0.86 -2.65 -2.43
CA GLY A 253 -0.36 -1.86 -2.25
C GLY A 253 -0.02 -0.46 -1.78
N MET A 254 -0.70 0.06 -0.78
CA MET A 254 -0.42 1.37 -0.19
C MET A 254 -0.80 1.42 1.30
N TYR A 255 -0.57 2.57 1.91
CA TYR A 255 -1.05 2.95 3.23
C TYR A 255 -1.93 4.18 3.04
N ALA A 256 -3.08 4.35 3.71
CA ALA A 256 -3.88 5.58 3.55
C ALA A 256 -3.45 6.70 4.52
N SER A 257 -2.87 6.36 5.68
CA SER A 257 -2.14 7.29 6.54
C SER A 257 -0.74 6.76 6.85
N SER A 258 0.24 7.64 7.02
CA SER A 258 1.63 7.29 7.37
C SER A 258 2.03 7.76 8.77
N ASN A 259 1.10 8.38 9.49
CA ASN A 259 1.27 8.89 10.85
C ASN A 259 0.09 8.43 11.72
N THR A 260 0.18 8.55 13.04
CA THR A 260 -0.85 8.05 13.98
C THR A 260 -0.86 8.84 15.30
N ALA A 261 -1.85 8.67 16.17
CA ALA A 261 -2.02 9.42 17.43
C ALA A 261 -0.90 9.23 18.47
N SER A 262 -0.69 10.28 19.28
CA SER A 262 0.31 10.29 20.34
C SER A 262 0.08 9.16 21.33
N GLY A 263 0.99 8.18 21.33
CA GLY A 263 0.99 7.04 22.25
C GLY A 263 0.52 5.71 21.66
N ALA A 264 0.05 5.66 20.41
CA ALA A 264 -0.26 4.40 19.71
C ALA A 264 0.70 4.21 18.53
N TYR A 265 1.11 2.97 18.25
CA TYR A 265 1.94 2.63 17.07
C TYR A 265 1.18 1.65 16.18
N PRO A 266 0.84 2.00 14.92
CA PRO A 266 0.44 1.02 13.95
C PRO A 266 1.66 0.12 13.76
N VAL A 267 1.57 -1.13 14.19
CA VAL A 267 2.61 -2.14 13.99
C VAL A 267 2.25 -2.97 12.76
N PRO A 268 2.68 -2.65 11.52
CA PRO A 268 2.37 -3.49 10.36
C PRO A 268 2.78 -4.95 10.54
N VAL A 269 3.92 -5.19 11.21
CA VAL A 269 4.40 -6.54 11.49
C VAL A 269 5.10 -6.62 12.83
N LEU A 270 4.80 -7.69 13.56
CA LEU A 270 5.57 -8.19 14.67
C LEU A 270 6.01 -9.62 14.35
N LEU A 271 7.32 -9.86 14.40
CA LEU A 271 7.90 -11.21 14.27
C LEU A 271 8.47 -11.65 15.61
N GLY A 272 8.10 -12.85 16.08
CA GLY A 272 8.50 -13.39 17.39
C GLY A 272 7.49 -13.07 18.51
N GLY A 273 7.87 -13.30 19.77
CA GLY A 273 7.20 -12.67 20.90
C GLY A 273 5.97 -13.32 21.56
N ARG A 274 5.42 -14.47 21.12
CA ARG A 274 4.30 -15.07 21.90
C ARG A 274 4.70 -15.66 23.26
N LYS A 275 5.97 -16.09 23.42
CA LYS A 275 6.46 -16.80 24.64
C LYS A 275 7.90 -16.48 25.10
N GLY A 276 8.67 -15.62 24.41
CA GLY A 276 10.14 -15.64 24.52
C GLY A 276 10.88 -14.31 24.71
N GLY A 277 10.18 -13.19 24.96
CA GLY A 277 10.83 -11.88 25.22
C GLY A 277 11.66 -11.29 24.06
N ARG A 278 11.73 -11.96 22.90
CA ARG A 278 12.40 -11.49 21.69
C ARG A 278 11.38 -11.28 20.58
N ALA A 279 11.26 -10.05 20.11
CA ALA A 279 10.41 -9.67 19.00
C ALA A 279 11.07 -8.57 18.16
N PHE A 280 10.81 -8.60 16.87
CA PHE A 280 11.00 -7.48 15.97
C PHE A 280 9.65 -6.81 15.74
N LYS A 281 9.59 -5.48 15.81
CA LYS A 281 8.42 -4.68 15.44
C LYS A 281 8.81 -3.66 14.39
N LEU A 282 7.92 -3.43 13.45
CA LEU A 282 7.95 -2.32 12.53
C LEU A 282 6.72 -1.47 12.81
N PHE A 283 6.85 -0.14 12.84
CA PHE A 283 5.74 0.79 13.00
C PHE A 283 5.95 2.13 12.27
N THR A 284 4.89 2.90 12.05
CA THR A 284 4.92 4.16 11.30
C THR A 284 4.36 5.31 12.12
N GLY A 285 5.12 6.41 12.23
CA GLY A 285 4.89 7.46 13.23
C GLY A 285 5.18 6.93 14.64
N SER A 286 6.04 7.60 15.41
CA SER A 286 6.28 7.25 16.83
C SER A 286 5.61 8.22 17.82
N TYR A 287 5.98 8.20 19.12
CA TYR A 287 5.55 9.14 20.17
C TYR A 287 5.62 10.60 19.70
N THR A 288 6.53 10.87 18.79
CA THR A 288 6.81 12.17 18.19
C THR A 288 5.87 12.55 17.06
N LEU A 289 5.13 11.64 16.43
CA LEU A 289 4.34 11.88 15.21
C LEU A 289 5.18 12.40 14.04
N ASP A 290 6.41 11.91 13.93
CA ASP A 290 7.42 12.46 13.04
C ASP A 290 7.28 12.04 11.57
N GLY A 291 6.34 11.15 11.26
CA GLY A 291 6.07 10.65 9.91
C GLY A 291 7.11 9.65 9.38
N PHE A 292 8.07 9.21 10.19
CA PHE A 292 9.04 8.20 9.78
C PHE A 292 8.56 6.79 10.07
N VAL A 293 9.20 5.83 9.43
CA VAL A 293 9.15 4.42 9.83
C VAL A 293 10.09 4.20 11.00
N HIS A 294 9.64 3.42 11.97
CA HIS A 294 10.37 3.04 13.16
C HIS A 294 10.46 1.53 13.29
N LEU A 295 11.51 1.09 13.97
CA LEU A 295 11.77 -0.30 14.29
C LEU A 295 11.87 -0.46 15.81
N ALA A 296 11.41 -1.59 16.35
CA ALA A 296 11.73 -2.01 17.71
C ALA A 296 12.33 -3.41 17.69
N ASP A 297 13.33 -3.62 18.53
CA ASP A 297 13.97 -4.90 18.76
C ASP A 297 14.31 -5.06 20.26
N PRO A 298 14.87 -6.19 20.72
CA PRO A 298 15.24 -6.38 22.12
C PRO A 298 16.29 -5.41 22.66
N ASN A 299 17.04 -4.73 21.79
CA ASN A 299 18.09 -3.78 22.17
C ASN A 299 17.59 -2.33 22.20
N SER A 300 16.57 -1.98 21.41
CA SER A 300 15.95 -0.66 21.42
C SER A 300 14.45 -0.72 21.14
N PRO A 301 13.61 -0.13 22.02
CA PRO A 301 12.16 -0.17 21.87
C PRO A 301 11.62 0.82 20.83
N ASP A 302 12.42 1.79 20.38
CA ASP A 302 12.02 2.79 19.39
C ASP A 302 13.23 3.34 18.62
N GLN A 303 13.40 2.86 17.38
CA GLN A 303 14.47 3.27 16.47
C GLN A 303 13.86 4.01 15.28
N LYS A 304 13.94 5.34 15.30
CA LYS A 304 13.56 6.15 14.14
C LYS A 304 14.50 5.89 12.96
N THR A 305 13.93 5.50 11.83
CA THR A 305 14.69 5.35 10.58
C THR A 305 14.64 6.63 9.75
N GLY A 306 15.44 6.70 8.69
CA GLY A 306 15.34 7.77 7.67
C GLY A 306 14.26 7.53 6.60
N LEU A 307 13.41 6.49 6.72
CA LEU A 307 12.40 6.18 5.71
C LEU A 307 11.07 6.85 6.04
N VAL A 308 10.46 7.47 5.04
CA VAL A 308 9.08 7.92 5.06
C VAL A 308 8.29 7.04 4.08
N VAL A 309 7.19 6.44 4.54
CA VAL A 309 6.35 5.57 3.71
C VAL A 309 5.39 6.42 2.88
N THR A 310 5.29 6.13 1.59
CA THR A 310 4.30 6.79 0.74
C THR A 310 2.91 6.21 0.95
N ASN A 311 1.91 7.08 0.83
CA ASN A 311 0.50 6.74 0.76
C ASN A 311 0.02 6.48 -0.68
N SER A 312 0.93 6.45 -1.63
CA SER A 312 0.65 6.01 -3.00
C SER A 312 0.99 4.54 -3.20
N PRO A 313 0.41 3.89 -4.22
CA PRO A 313 0.75 2.52 -4.56
C PRO A 313 2.27 2.32 -4.70
N ALA A 314 2.83 1.41 -3.91
CA ALA A 314 4.25 1.11 -3.86
C ALA A 314 4.51 -0.30 -3.28
N ALA A 315 5.73 -0.78 -3.49
CA ALA A 315 6.28 -1.86 -2.69
C ALA A 315 6.89 -1.26 -1.42
N PHE A 316 6.63 -1.87 -0.28
CA PHE A 316 7.32 -1.61 0.98
C PHE A 316 8.09 -2.86 1.40
N GLY A 317 9.22 -2.68 2.08
CA GLY A 317 9.91 -3.82 2.70
C GLY A 317 10.93 -3.41 3.73
N VAL A 318 11.20 -4.34 4.64
CA VAL A 318 12.30 -4.31 5.61
C VAL A 318 13.08 -5.60 5.51
N THR A 319 14.39 -5.46 5.46
CA THR A 319 15.37 -6.53 5.45
C THR A 319 16.15 -6.46 6.74
N ALA A 320 16.33 -7.57 7.43
CA ALA A 320 17.23 -7.68 8.56
C ALA A 320 18.46 -8.49 8.16
N GLU A 321 19.63 -7.94 8.45
CA GLU A 321 20.94 -8.51 8.20
C GLU A 321 21.81 -8.42 9.47
N PRO A 322 22.96 -9.12 9.53
CA PRO A 322 23.87 -8.99 10.68
C PRO A 322 24.39 -7.56 10.91
N GLY A 323 24.41 -6.72 9.86
CA GLY A 323 24.82 -5.31 9.92
C GLY A 323 23.69 -4.31 10.23
N GLY A 324 22.44 -4.80 10.32
CA GLY A 324 21.28 -4.02 10.70
C GLY A 324 20.12 -4.17 9.74
N TYR A 325 19.40 -3.08 9.46
CA TYR A 325 18.18 -3.11 8.66
C TYR A 325 18.26 -2.22 7.43
N ASP A 326 17.74 -2.72 6.32
CA ASP A 326 17.51 -1.94 5.11
C ASP A 326 16.02 -1.90 4.81
N LEU A 327 15.49 -0.69 4.71
CA LEU A 327 14.08 -0.43 4.46
C LEU A 327 13.89 0.21 3.09
N MET A 328 12.76 -0.08 2.46
CA MET A 328 12.41 0.51 1.17
C MET A 328 10.92 0.82 1.04
N SER A 329 10.61 1.88 0.30
CA SER A 329 9.27 2.26 -0.12
C SER A 329 9.35 2.84 -1.55
N GLY A 330 8.95 2.05 -2.55
CA GLY A 330 9.15 2.41 -3.96
C GLY A 330 10.64 2.60 -4.30
N ASN A 331 11.05 3.84 -4.61
CA ASN A 331 12.46 4.23 -4.82
C ASN A 331 13.14 4.81 -3.57
N ALA A 332 12.40 5.05 -2.49
CA ALA A 332 13.01 5.43 -1.22
C ALA A 332 13.69 4.23 -0.59
N ILE A 333 14.91 4.43 -0.09
CA ILE A 333 15.72 3.44 0.61
C ILE A 333 16.33 4.13 1.82
N SER A 334 16.37 3.44 2.95
CA SER A 334 16.97 3.87 4.20
C SER A 334 17.65 2.70 4.88
N SER A 335 18.85 2.92 5.41
CA SER A 335 19.60 1.91 6.15
C SER A 335 19.73 2.33 7.61
N TYR A 336 19.59 1.38 8.51
CA TYR A 336 19.77 1.56 9.93
C TYR A 336 20.80 0.54 10.45
N ARG A 337 21.86 1.03 11.11
CA ARG A 337 22.97 0.20 11.56
C ARG A 337 22.80 -0.15 13.03
N SER A 338 21.92 -1.11 13.29
CA SER A 338 21.72 -1.79 14.56
C SER A 338 21.15 -3.16 14.26
N ALA A 339 21.66 -4.21 14.89
CA ALA A 339 21.25 -5.57 14.59
C ALA A 339 20.60 -6.26 15.79
N VAL A 340 19.56 -7.05 15.53
CA VAL A 340 19.10 -8.06 16.48
C VAL A 340 20.22 -9.08 16.66
N PRO A 341 20.48 -9.56 17.88
CA PRO A 341 21.34 -10.71 18.09
C PRO A 341 20.86 -11.90 17.24
N ALA A 342 21.80 -12.69 16.74
CA ALA A 342 21.48 -13.92 16.04
C ALA A 342 20.53 -14.79 16.88
N GLY A 343 19.59 -15.44 16.20
CA GLY A 343 18.55 -16.24 16.83
C GLY A 343 17.42 -16.52 15.85
N THR A 344 16.33 -17.05 16.37
CA THR A 344 15.15 -17.40 15.59
C THR A 344 13.95 -16.65 16.13
N LEU A 345 13.18 -16.05 15.23
CA LEU A 345 11.86 -15.50 15.49
C LEU A 345 10.84 -16.50 14.95
N ALA A 346 9.83 -16.81 15.74
CA ALA A 346 8.77 -17.75 15.37
C ALA A 346 7.41 -17.12 15.64
N GLY A 347 6.49 -17.23 14.68
CA GLY A 347 5.17 -16.64 14.76
C GLY A 347 5.17 -15.11 14.90
N GLY A 348 4.06 -14.57 15.38
CA GLY A 348 3.84 -13.13 15.56
C GLY A 348 2.49 -12.70 14.99
N TYR A 349 2.43 -11.48 14.46
CA TYR A 349 1.23 -10.99 13.79
C TYR A 349 1.57 -9.97 12.70
N VAL A 350 0.63 -9.82 11.77
CA VAL A 350 0.60 -8.77 10.76
C VAL A 350 -0.68 -7.97 10.97
N GLY A 351 -0.58 -6.65 11.04
CA GLY A 351 -1.73 -5.77 11.22
C GLY A 351 -1.65 -4.91 12.49
N TYR A 352 -2.48 -3.90 12.54
CA TYR A 352 -2.29 -2.74 13.39
C TYR A 352 -2.71 -2.97 14.84
N ASN A 353 -1.76 -2.75 15.75
CA ASN A 353 -1.99 -2.67 17.20
C ASN A 353 -2.66 -3.94 17.79
N ALA A 354 -2.21 -5.11 17.32
CA ALA A 354 -2.73 -6.41 17.74
C ALA A 354 -2.37 -6.82 19.18
N ASP A 355 -1.44 -6.12 19.86
CA ASP A 355 -0.94 -6.49 21.19
C ASP A 355 -1.72 -5.92 22.39
N GLY A 356 -2.63 -4.94 22.18
CA GLY A 356 -3.84 -4.84 23.00
C GLY A 356 -3.72 -4.44 24.50
N GLY A 357 -2.74 -3.64 24.92
CA GLY A 357 -2.76 -2.81 26.15
C GLY A 357 -3.98 -1.88 26.42
N SER A 358 -3.88 -0.94 27.37
CA SER A 358 -5.05 -0.21 27.91
C SER A 358 -5.13 1.28 27.56
N TRP A 359 -4.18 1.82 26.81
CA TRP A 359 -4.02 3.26 26.51
C TRP A 359 -4.51 3.64 25.10
N TYR A 360 -5.49 2.90 24.57
CA TYR A 360 -5.91 3.01 23.16
C TYR A 360 -7.23 3.72 22.98
N SER A 361 -7.23 4.74 22.13
CA SER A 361 -8.48 5.25 21.56
C SER A 361 -8.34 5.94 20.20
N GLN A 362 -7.13 6.18 19.67
CA GLN A 362 -6.97 7.15 18.56
C GLN A 362 -6.03 6.76 17.42
N GLY A 363 -5.41 5.57 17.44
CA GLY A 363 -4.53 5.13 16.34
C GLY A 363 -5.24 4.16 15.40
N ARG A 364 -6.15 4.68 14.60
CA ARG A 364 -6.71 3.96 13.46
C ARG A 364 -5.82 4.36 12.27
N ASN A 365 -5.30 3.39 11.53
CA ASN A 365 -4.48 3.64 10.34
C ASN A 365 -4.64 2.43 9.43
N THR A 366 -4.63 2.69 8.14
CA THR A 366 -5.17 1.84 7.11
C THR A 366 -4.06 1.39 6.17
N GLY A 367 -3.69 0.12 6.30
CA GLY A 367 -3.00 -0.57 5.22
C GLY A 367 -4.02 -0.92 4.14
N GLN A 368 -3.59 -0.88 2.90
CA GLN A 368 -4.41 -1.26 1.77
C GLN A 368 -3.52 -2.13 0.92
N TRP A 369 -3.47 -3.43 1.23
CA TRP A 369 -2.46 -4.33 0.69
C TRP A 369 -3.05 -5.32 -0.30
N THR A 370 -2.33 -5.47 -1.41
CA THR A 370 -2.62 -6.42 -2.47
C THR A 370 -1.78 -7.70 -2.32
N GLY A 371 -0.79 -7.69 -1.42
CA GLY A 371 0.10 -8.81 -1.17
C GLY A 371 1.05 -8.59 0.01
N ILE A 372 1.48 -9.69 0.61
CA ILE A 372 2.46 -9.77 1.71
C ILE A 372 3.47 -10.87 1.34
N VAL A 373 4.75 -10.63 1.62
CA VAL A 373 5.84 -11.61 1.44
C VAL A 373 6.71 -11.65 2.70
N ILE A 374 7.03 -12.85 3.16
CA ILE A 374 8.02 -13.11 4.21
C ILE A 374 9.05 -14.09 3.66
N ALA A 375 10.33 -13.77 3.80
CA ALA A 375 11.42 -14.66 3.46
C ALA A 375 12.36 -14.89 4.64
N ASP A 376 12.89 -16.10 4.76
CA ASP A 376 13.77 -16.55 5.84
C ASP A 376 15.27 -16.49 5.47
N GLY A 377 15.58 -15.97 4.29
CA GLY A 377 16.92 -15.99 3.70
C GLY A 377 16.87 -15.59 2.23
N GLY A 378 17.92 -15.91 1.48
CA GLY A 378 18.01 -15.58 0.04
C GLY A 378 18.02 -14.07 -0.25
N ILE A 379 18.36 -13.27 0.75
CA ILE A 379 18.38 -11.81 0.68
C ILE A 379 19.66 -11.38 -0.03
N SER A 380 19.49 -10.63 -1.10
CA SER A 380 20.55 -10.00 -1.86
C SER A 380 20.01 -8.75 -2.54
N ASP A 381 20.89 -7.85 -2.97
CA ASP A 381 20.51 -6.74 -3.86
C ASP A 381 19.79 -7.22 -5.13
N GLY A 382 20.06 -8.46 -5.54
CA GLY A 382 19.36 -9.19 -6.59
C GLY A 382 17.88 -9.36 -6.28
N SER A 383 17.59 -10.12 -5.22
CA SER A 383 16.21 -10.48 -4.83
C SER A 383 15.40 -9.28 -4.39
N LEU A 384 15.99 -8.32 -3.66
CA LEU A 384 15.30 -7.09 -3.26
C LEU A 384 14.87 -6.24 -4.46
N ARG A 385 15.74 -6.14 -5.48
CA ARG A 385 15.42 -5.47 -6.74
C ARG A 385 14.33 -6.22 -7.51
N ASP A 386 14.42 -7.53 -7.59
CA ASP A 386 13.46 -8.35 -8.34
C ASP A 386 12.07 -8.32 -7.68
N PHE A 387 12.00 -8.27 -6.33
CA PHE A 387 10.76 -8.02 -5.58
C PHE A 387 10.16 -6.65 -5.95
N ARG A 388 10.95 -5.57 -5.85
CA ARG A 388 10.51 -4.20 -6.16
C ARG A 388 10.05 -4.05 -7.62
N ALA A 389 10.80 -4.63 -8.56
CA ALA A 389 10.48 -4.59 -9.97
C ALA A 389 9.21 -5.38 -10.30
N SER A 390 9.07 -6.58 -9.74
CA SER A 390 7.87 -7.42 -9.92
C SER A 390 6.64 -6.76 -9.31
N ALA A 391 6.78 -6.16 -8.11
CA ALA A 391 5.72 -5.39 -7.49
C ALA A 391 5.31 -4.18 -8.34
N ALA A 392 6.28 -3.41 -8.88
CA ALA A 392 5.98 -2.26 -9.75
C ALA A 392 5.26 -2.68 -11.04
N ALA A 393 5.68 -3.80 -11.66
CA ALA A 393 5.05 -4.32 -12.86
C ALA A 393 3.63 -4.81 -12.60
N VAL A 394 3.45 -5.71 -11.61
CA VAL A 394 2.16 -6.33 -11.31
C VAL A 394 1.19 -5.33 -10.70
N GLY A 395 1.66 -4.47 -9.79
CA GLY A 395 0.86 -3.43 -9.15
C GLY A 395 0.71 -2.14 -9.98
N ASN A 396 1.34 -2.07 -11.16
CA ASN A 396 1.30 -0.92 -12.08
C ASN A 396 1.45 0.45 -11.40
N PHE A 397 2.33 0.51 -10.40
CA PHE A 397 2.74 1.76 -9.79
C PHE A 397 4.00 2.30 -10.45
N MET A 398 4.23 3.61 -10.34
CA MET A 398 5.29 4.33 -11.03
C MET A 398 6.33 4.85 -10.01
N PRO A 399 7.38 4.07 -9.68
CA PRO A 399 8.38 4.47 -8.69
C PRO A 399 9.12 5.75 -9.06
N GLN A 400 9.13 6.10 -10.35
CA GLN A 400 9.82 7.27 -10.89
C GLN A 400 9.11 8.60 -10.62
N LEU A 401 7.91 8.62 -10.03
CA LEU A 401 7.23 9.88 -9.72
C LEU A 401 8.06 10.72 -8.75
N LYS A 402 8.17 12.04 -9.03
CA LYS A 402 8.90 13.00 -8.19
C LYS A 402 8.04 14.22 -7.80
N SER A 403 6.78 14.29 -8.26
CA SER A 403 5.79 15.22 -7.71
C SER A 403 5.34 14.69 -6.37
N VAL A 404 5.51 15.49 -5.31
CA VAL A 404 5.17 15.14 -3.93
C VAL A 404 4.05 16.04 -3.44
N LEU A 405 3.00 15.43 -2.88
CA LEU A 405 2.03 16.10 -2.02
C LEU A 405 2.18 15.56 -0.59
N ILE A 406 2.29 16.46 0.37
CA ILE A 406 2.17 16.13 1.79
C ILE A 406 0.88 16.74 2.36
N ALA A 407 0.15 15.97 3.15
CA ALA A 407 -0.98 16.45 3.94
C ALA A 407 -0.58 16.45 5.41
N ILE A 408 -0.71 17.60 6.09
CA ILE A 408 -0.48 17.75 7.53
C ILE A 408 -1.79 18.20 8.13
N GLY A 409 -2.34 17.45 9.09
CA GLY A 409 -3.60 17.83 9.68
C GLY A 409 -4.04 16.95 10.83
N ASP A 410 -5.33 16.98 11.12
CA ASP A 410 -5.95 16.22 12.20
C ASP A 410 -6.88 15.10 11.70
N SER A 411 -7.85 14.69 12.53
CA SER A 411 -8.85 13.65 12.25
C SER A 411 -9.61 13.88 10.94
N ARG A 412 -9.80 15.15 10.55
CA ARG A 412 -10.52 15.53 9.34
C ARG A 412 -9.70 15.27 8.07
N THR A 413 -8.37 15.21 8.21
CA THR A 413 -7.45 14.81 7.13
C THR A 413 -7.13 13.33 7.17
N GLU A 414 -7.03 12.73 8.37
CA GLU A 414 -6.74 11.30 8.53
C GLU A 414 -7.90 10.45 7.99
N GLY A 415 -9.13 10.92 8.19
CA GLY A 415 -10.35 10.22 7.80
C GLY A 415 -11.04 9.55 8.98
N TYR A 416 -11.15 10.22 10.12
CA TYR A 416 -11.78 9.66 11.31
C TYR A 416 -13.18 9.09 11.00
N GLN A 417 -13.35 7.79 11.30
CA GLN A 417 -14.59 7.03 11.07
C GLN A 417 -15.08 7.01 9.61
N VAL A 418 -14.19 7.22 8.63
CA VAL A 418 -14.51 6.99 7.23
C VAL A 418 -13.96 5.65 6.76
N GLN A 419 -14.73 4.99 5.90
CA GLN A 419 -14.35 3.72 5.31
C GLN A 419 -13.05 3.83 4.50
N ASP A 420 -12.48 2.67 4.24
CA ASP A 420 -11.20 2.41 3.60
C ASP A 420 -10.97 3.24 2.33
N GLY A 421 -9.96 4.11 2.39
CA GLY A 421 -9.52 4.94 1.26
C GLY A 421 -10.43 6.12 0.94
N LEU A 422 -11.47 6.38 1.75
CA LEU A 422 -12.37 7.50 1.55
C LEU A 422 -11.91 8.80 2.22
N ASN A 423 -10.71 8.85 2.81
CA ASN A 423 -10.12 10.12 3.23
C ASN A 423 -9.69 10.97 2.02
N TRP A 424 -9.78 12.29 2.14
CA TRP A 424 -9.52 13.19 1.02
C TRP A 424 -8.12 13.04 0.40
N PRO A 425 -7.03 12.78 1.16
CA PRO A 425 -5.70 12.61 0.56
C PRO A 425 -5.62 11.40 -0.37
N VAL A 426 -6.30 10.29 -0.05
CA VAL A 426 -6.39 9.12 -0.93
C VAL A 426 -7.33 9.36 -2.09
N LEU A 427 -8.50 9.95 -1.87
CA LEU A 427 -9.45 10.27 -2.95
C LEU A 427 -8.82 11.17 -4.02
N MET A 428 -7.98 12.13 -3.64
CA MET A 428 -7.26 12.99 -4.60
C MET A 428 -6.33 12.21 -5.56
N GLN A 429 -5.84 11.03 -5.17
CA GLN A 429 -4.99 10.20 -6.02
C GLN A 429 -5.74 9.64 -7.25
N ARG A 430 -7.08 9.74 -7.29
CA ARG A 430 -7.88 9.45 -8.49
C ARG A 430 -7.69 10.49 -9.60
N LYS A 431 -7.19 11.67 -9.27
CA LYS A 431 -7.11 12.80 -10.20
C LYS A 431 -5.81 12.85 -11.00
N ALA A 432 -4.70 12.41 -10.40
CA ALA A 432 -3.42 12.26 -11.07
C ALA A 432 -2.49 11.33 -10.30
N ARG A 433 -1.41 10.91 -10.95
CA ARG A 433 -0.34 10.18 -10.26
C ARG A 433 0.73 11.13 -9.73
N TYR A 434 0.95 11.08 -8.43
CA TYR A 434 1.99 11.76 -7.67
C TYR A 434 2.35 10.89 -6.46
N GLN A 435 3.42 11.22 -5.74
CA GLN A 435 3.71 10.61 -4.45
C GLN A 435 2.93 11.36 -3.36
N SER A 436 1.98 10.67 -2.75
CA SER A 436 1.19 11.18 -1.64
C SER A 436 1.81 10.77 -0.32
N TYR A 437 1.77 11.67 0.66
CA TYR A 437 2.15 11.42 2.04
C TYR A 437 1.12 12.08 2.96
N ASN A 438 0.57 11.31 3.87
CA ASN A 438 -0.45 11.75 4.81
C ASN A 438 0.12 11.66 6.22
N PHE A 439 0.46 12.82 6.77
CA PHE A 439 1.02 13.00 8.10
C PHE A 439 -0.03 13.42 9.13
N SER A 440 -1.31 13.38 8.76
CA SER A 440 -2.38 13.74 9.67
C SER A 440 -2.59 12.71 10.76
N VAL A 441 -3.11 13.18 11.89
CA VAL A 441 -3.33 12.37 13.08
C VAL A 441 -4.60 12.83 13.80
N SER A 442 -5.54 11.93 14.07
CA SER A 442 -6.74 12.25 14.85
C SER A 442 -6.39 12.87 16.20
N GLY A 443 -7.05 13.98 16.52
CA GLY A 443 -6.81 14.74 17.75
C GLY A 443 -5.55 15.62 17.75
N ALA A 444 -4.75 15.64 16.68
CA ALA A 444 -3.53 16.43 16.65
C ALA A 444 -3.79 17.93 16.79
N THR A 445 -3.08 18.55 17.73
CA THR A 445 -2.94 20.00 17.89
C THR A 445 -1.89 20.55 16.92
N THR A 446 -1.89 21.86 16.66
CA THR A 446 -0.87 22.51 15.82
C THR A 446 0.54 22.34 16.40
N ARG A 447 0.68 22.26 17.74
CA ARG A 447 1.96 21.94 18.41
C ARG A 447 2.52 20.60 17.95
N GLN A 448 1.67 19.58 17.87
CA GLN A 448 2.03 18.23 17.45
C GLN A 448 2.29 18.15 15.94
N MET A 449 1.53 18.89 15.12
CA MET A 449 1.73 18.94 13.66
C MET A 449 3.15 19.37 13.25
N ARG A 450 3.87 20.12 14.10
CA ARG A 450 5.27 20.50 13.88
C ARG A 450 6.20 19.30 13.69
N ALA A 451 5.84 18.15 14.27
CA ALA A 451 6.66 16.96 14.19
C ALA A 451 6.77 16.38 12.78
N ALA A 452 5.84 16.69 11.88
CA ALA A 452 5.92 16.27 10.48
C ALA A 452 7.01 17.00 9.68
N LEU A 453 7.56 18.12 10.19
CA LEU A 453 8.51 18.95 9.45
C LEU A 453 9.82 18.23 9.05
N PRO A 454 10.46 17.39 9.88
CA PRO A 454 11.67 16.67 9.48
C PRO A 454 11.40 15.64 8.37
N ALA A 455 10.25 14.94 8.39
CA ALA A 455 9.86 14.06 7.27
C ALA A 455 9.60 14.86 6.00
N ALA A 456 8.93 16.02 6.10
CA ALA A 456 8.72 16.92 4.97
C ALA A 456 10.03 17.39 4.33
N ASP A 457 11.05 17.75 5.13
CA ASP A 457 12.39 18.10 4.63
C ASP A 457 13.06 16.91 3.91
N ALA A 458 13.00 15.71 4.50
CA ALA A 458 13.56 14.51 3.90
C ALA A 458 12.95 14.21 2.52
N LEU A 459 11.63 14.38 2.37
CA LEU A 459 10.93 14.23 1.10
C LEU A 459 11.27 15.33 0.10
N ALA A 460 11.37 16.59 0.54
CA ALA A 460 11.66 17.73 -0.31
C ALA A 460 12.97 17.57 -1.09
N ARG A 461 13.99 16.97 -0.47
CA ARG A 461 15.32 16.75 -1.07
C ARG A 461 15.29 15.86 -2.32
N ARG A 462 14.26 15.04 -2.49
CA ARG A 462 14.12 14.09 -3.63
C ARG A 462 13.01 14.46 -4.61
N ALA A 463 12.21 15.47 -4.29
CA ALA A 463 11.06 15.88 -5.10
C ALA A 463 11.45 16.90 -6.19
N SER A 464 10.81 16.83 -7.35
CA SER A 464 10.89 17.88 -8.39
C SER A 464 9.84 18.96 -8.17
N THR A 465 8.65 18.55 -7.72
CA THR A 465 7.50 19.39 -7.46
C THR A 465 7.00 19.09 -6.06
N ARG A 466 6.66 20.12 -5.29
CA ARG A 466 6.41 20.02 -3.84
C ARG A 466 5.17 20.83 -3.49
N VAL A 467 4.12 20.16 -3.04
CA VAL A 467 2.91 20.79 -2.52
C VAL A 467 2.65 20.28 -1.11
N ALA A 468 2.34 21.20 -0.20
CA ALA A 468 1.89 20.87 1.14
C ALA A 468 0.48 21.41 1.35
N VAL A 469 -0.38 20.61 1.96
CA VAL A 469 -1.72 21.04 2.38
C VAL A 469 -1.79 20.91 3.89
N ILE A 470 -2.11 22.01 4.57
CA ILE A 470 -2.26 22.05 6.02
C ILE A 470 -3.74 22.25 6.37
N PHE A 471 -4.27 21.41 7.23
CA PHE A 471 -5.63 21.57 7.78
C PHE A 471 -5.65 21.24 9.28
N GLY A 472 -5.70 22.27 10.11
CA GLY A 472 -5.66 22.12 11.57
C GLY A 472 -5.73 23.44 12.33
N GLY A 473 -6.06 23.33 13.61
CA GLY A 473 -6.34 24.48 14.50
C GLY A 473 -7.56 24.25 15.38
N PHE A 474 -8.52 23.44 14.95
CA PHE A 474 -9.69 23.07 15.74
C PHE A 474 -9.34 22.43 17.09
N ASN A 475 -8.48 21.39 17.09
CA ASN A 475 -8.11 20.68 18.33
C ASN A 475 -7.44 21.58 19.37
N ASP A 476 -6.77 22.65 18.95
CA ASP A 476 -6.14 23.61 19.86
C ASP A 476 -7.19 24.28 20.77
N GLN A 477 -8.40 24.50 20.23
CA GLN A 477 -9.47 25.23 20.90
C GLN A 477 -10.42 24.33 21.70
N LEU A 478 -10.22 23.01 21.65
CA LEU A 478 -10.96 22.08 22.50
C LEU A 478 -10.68 22.35 23.98
N GLU A 479 -11.70 22.15 24.81
CA GLU A 479 -11.63 22.34 26.27
C GLU A 479 -10.50 21.52 26.90
N THR A 480 -10.13 20.36 26.35
CA THR A 480 -9.03 19.56 26.91
C THR A 480 -7.65 20.12 26.63
N ASN A 481 -7.47 20.91 25.57
CA ASN A 481 -6.16 21.38 25.10
C ASN A 481 -5.87 22.84 25.48
N HIS A 482 -6.90 23.71 25.48
CA HIS A 482 -6.81 25.12 25.89
C HIS A 482 -5.62 25.90 25.30
N ILE A 483 -5.31 25.70 24.01
CA ILE A 483 -4.20 26.39 23.35
C ILE A 483 -4.71 27.74 22.83
N PRO A 484 -4.08 28.87 23.22
CA PRO A 484 -4.53 30.19 22.77
C PRO A 484 -4.48 30.35 21.24
N VAL A 485 -5.50 30.98 20.65
CA VAL A 485 -5.58 31.27 19.20
C VAL A 485 -4.31 31.93 18.65
N ALA A 486 -3.70 32.85 19.41
CA ALA A 486 -2.45 33.50 19.01
C ALA A 486 -1.28 32.50 18.85
N GLU A 487 -1.23 31.47 19.70
CA GLU A 487 -0.25 30.40 19.60
C GLU A 487 -0.54 29.47 18.42
N THR A 488 -1.82 29.14 18.18
CA THR A 488 -2.25 28.40 16.98
C THR A 488 -1.78 29.10 15.70
N ILE A 489 -2.03 30.40 15.57
CA ILE A 489 -1.60 31.22 14.43
C ILE A 489 -0.07 31.24 14.31
N ALA A 490 0.65 31.48 15.40
CA ALA A 490 2.11 31.52 15.39
C ALA A 490 2.71 30.16 14.96
N THR A 491 2.11 29.07 15.41
CA THR A 491 2.54 27.71 15.10
C THR A 491 2.26 27.35 13.64
N LEU A 492 1.06 27.62 13.13
CA LEU A 492 0.73 27.44 11.72
C LEU A 492 1.63 28.29 10.82
N GLY A 493 1.86 29.56 11.18
CA GLY A 493 2.77 30.44 10.44
C GLY A 493 4.21 29.92 10.41
N MET A 494 4.68 29.31 11.50
CA MET A 494 6.00 28.66 11.55
C MET A 494 6.05 27.42 10.66
N ILE A 495 5.03 26.55 10.69
CA ILE A 495 4.95 25.35 9.84
C ILE A 495 4.98 25.77 8.37
N VAL A 496 4.14 26.75 7.96
CA VAL A 496 4.13 27.28 6.59
C VAL A 496 5.49 27.83 6.18
N LYS A 497 6.14 28.63 7.04
CA LYS A 497 7.48 29.18 6.76
C LYS A 497 8.51 28.08 6.54
N ASN A 498 8.56 27.06 7.40
CA ASN A 498 9.50 25.94 7.25
C ASN A 498 9.22 25.10 5.99
N LEU A 499 7.97 24.83 5.66
CA LEU A 499 7.67 24.12 4.42
C LEU A 499 8.08 24.92 3.18
N LYS A 500 7.92 26.25 3.21
CA LYS A 500 8.41 27.13 2.14
C LYS A 500 9.93 27.14 2.06
N THR A 501 10.68 27.06 3.17
CA THR A 501 12.15 26.92 3.11
C THR A 501 12.59 25.58 2.53
N TYR A 502 11.78 24.52 2.68
CA TYR A 502 11.97 23.25 1.98
C TYR A 502 11.49 23.27 0.51
N GLY A 503 10.99 24.41 0.02
CA GLY A 503 10.58 24.60 -1.37
C GLY A 503 9.19 24.07 -1.70
N PHE A 504 8.32 23.85 -0.72
CA PHE A 504 6.91 23.54 -0.96
C PHE A 504 6.14 24.81 -1.35
N THR A 505 5.22 24.68 -2.31
CA THR A 505 4.06 25.57 -2.38
C THR A 505 3.05 25.11 -1.33
N VAL A 506 2.65 26.00 -0.44
CA VAL A 506 1.86 25.65 0.75
C VAL A 506 0.43 26.15 0.61
N ALA A 507 -0.52 25.24 0.70
CA ALA A 507 -1.94 25.52 0.82
C ALA A 507 -2.39 25.38 2.28
N ILE A 508 -3.21 26.30 2.74
CA ILE A 508 -3.94 26.18 4.00
C ILE A 508 -5.43 25.98 3.70
N VAL A 509 -6.05 25.02 4.39
CA VAL A 509 -7.49 24.82 4.38
C VAL A 509 -8.06 25.59 5.56
N ASP A 510 -9.03 26.45 5.30
CA ASP A 510 -9.68 27.22 6.35
C ASP A 510 -10.40 26.30 7.33
N GLU A 511 -10.62 26.79 8.56
CA GLU A 511 -11.35 26.01 9.55
C GLU A 511 -12.87 25.98 9.29
N ALA A 512 -13.57 24.97 9.80
CA ALA A 512 -15.02 24.81 9.64
C ALA A 512 -15.81 25.90 10.40
N ASN A 513 -17.08 26.11 10.02
CA ASN A 513 -17.98 27.02 10.75
C ASN A 513 -18.56 26.33 12.00
N THR A 514 -17.69 26.00 12.96
CA THR A 514 -18.07 25.42 14.26
C THR A 514 -17.76 26.39 15.40
N ASP A 515 -18.52 26.29 16.49
CA ASP A 515 -18.24 27.03 17.71
C ASP A 515 -16.87 26.61 18.28
N GLY A 516 -16.00 27.60 18.49
CA GLY A 516 -14.63 27.37 18.98
C GLY A 516 -13.58 27.20 17.89
N ALA A 517 -13.93 26.97 16.62
CA ALA A 517 -12.94 26.93 15.54
C ALA A 517 -12.29 28.31 15.32
N PRO A 518 -10.95 28.41 15.21
CA PRO A 518 -10.25 29.68 15.02
C PRO A 518 -10.28 30.16 13.55
N ARG A 519 -11.43 30.01 12.86
CA ARG A 519 -11.60 30.29 11.42
C ARG A 519 -11.28 31.73 11.05
N GLN A 520 -12.00 32.69 11.61
CA GLN A 520 -11.79 34.11 11.30
C GLN A 520 -10.36 34.57 11.64
N PRO A 521 -9.80 34.24 12.82
CA PRO A 521 -8.40 34.56 13.13
C PRO A 521 -7.37 33.94 12.16
N ILE A 522 -7.57 32.70 11.69
CA ILE A 522 -6.70 32.07 10.70
C ILE A 522 -6.79 32.78 9.35
N GLN A 523 -7.99 33.06 8.85
CA GLN A 523 -8.19 33.81 7.61
C GLN A 523 -7.55 35.21 7.68
N ASP A 524 -7.72 35.92 8.81
CA ASP A 524 -7.05 37.20 9.05
C ASP A 524 -5.53 37.07 9.06
N ALA A 525 -5.00 36.02 9.68
CA ALA A 525 -3.57 35.74 9.71
C ALA A 525 -3.01 35.40 8.32
N VAL A 526 -3.78 34.74 7.45
CA VAL A 526 -3.41 34.51 6.05
C VAL A 526 -3.39 35.84 5.29
N ARG A 527 -4.47 36.64 5.38
CA ARG A 527 -4.58 37.95 4.70
C ARG A 527 -3.49 38.93 5.11
N THR A 528 -3.12 38.94 6.39
CA THR A 528 -2.09 39.83 6.94
C THR A 528 -0.66 39.28 6.79
N GLY A 529 -0.50 38.04 6.32
CA GLY A 529 0.79 37.38 6.09
C GLY A 529 1.44 36.79 7.35
N ALA A 530 0.75 36.77 8.50
CA ALA A 530 1.20 36.07 9.69
C ALA A 530 1.30 34.54 9.45
N ILE A 531 0.38 34.00 8.64
CA ILE A 531 0.46 32.67 8.02
C ILE A 531 0.73 32.87 6.52
N PRO A 532 1.98 32.83 6.05
CA PRO A 532 2.32 33.24 4.68
C PRO A 532 2.08 32.12 3.65
N ALA A 533 0.86 31.58 3.61
CA ALA A 533 0.44 30.54 2.68
C ALA A 533 0.40 31.07 1.24
N ASP A 534 0.65 30.19 0.26
CA ASP A 534 0.60 30.55 -1.17
C ASP A 534 -0.80 30.37 -1.74
N VAL A 535 -1.61 29.52 -1.10
CA VAL A 535 -2.96 29.17 -1.50
C VAL A 535 -3.84 29.05 -0.26
N GLU A 536 -4.99 29.69 -0.29
CA GLU A 536 -6.07 29.51 0.69
C GLU A 536 -7.19 28.69 0.03
N VAL A 537 -7.68 27.69 0.75
CA VAL A 537 -8.76 26.81 0.31
C VAL A 537 -9.89 26.92 1.33
N ASP A 538 -11.04 27.46 0.90
CA ASP A 538 -12.21 27.60 1.76
C ASP A 538 -13.35 26.69 1.30
N PRO A 539 -13.37 25.41 1.71
CA PRO A 539 -14.48 24.51 1.42
C PRO A 539 -15.73 24.80 2.27
N PHE A 540 -15.62 25.72 3.23
CA PHE A 540 -16.67 26.07 4.20
C PHE A 540 -17.29 27.45 3.95
N ALA A 541 -17.00 28.07 2.80
CA ALA A 541 -17.62 29.32 2.38
C ALA A 541 -19.14 29.18 2.18
N ALA A 542 -19.86 30.30 2.29
CA ALA A 542 -21.30 30.33 2.01
C ALA A 542 -21.63 29.73 0.63
N GLY A 543 -22.61 28.84 0.59
CA GLY A 543 -23.03 28.12 -0.63
C GLY A 543 -22.24 26.85 -0.93
N GLN A 544 -21.19 26.52 -0.16
CA GLN A 544 -20.50 25.23 -0.29
C GLN A 544 -21.23 24.12 0.48
N PRO A 545 -21.15 22.85 0.03
CA PRO A 545 -21.72 21.69 0.72
C PRO A 545 -21.35 21.56 2.21
N LEU A 546 -20.10 21.90 2.56
CA LEU A 546 -19.61 21.82 3.93
C LEU A 546 -19.87 23.09 4.77
N TYR A 547 -20.58 24.09 4.23
CA TYR A 547 -20.82 25.37 4.93
C TYR A 547 -21.46 25.19 6.32
N SER A 548 -22.52 24.38 6.40
CA SER A 548 -23.22 24.10 7.66
C SER A 548 -22.84 22.72 8.19
N VAL A 549 -22.35 22.67 9.42
CA VAL A 549 -22.02 21.42 10.12
C VAL A 549 -23.25 20.59 10.50
N GLU A 550 -24.43 21.21 10.50
CA GLU A 550 -25.71 20.52 10.71
C GLU A 550 -26.12 19.68 9.49
N ASN A 551 -25.45 19.85 8.34
CA ASN A 551 -25.75 19.08 7.14
C ASN A 551 -25.22 17.64 7.24
N ARG A 552 -26.06 16.74 7.78
CA ARG A 552 -25.76 15.30 7.98
C ARG A 552 -25.48 14.50 6.71
N THR A 553 -25.63 15.10 5.53
CA THR A 553 -25.13 14.50 4.28
C THR A 553 -23.60 14.53 4.23
N TYR A 554 -23.00 15.64 4.67
CA TYR A 554 -21.56 15.91 4.54
C TYR A 554 -20.81 15.91 5.87
N TRP A 555 -21.52 16.00 6.99
CA TRP A 555 -20.98 15.94 8.36
C TRP A 555 -21.56 14.76 9.13
N GLN A 556 -20.74 14.16 9.99
CA GLN A 556 -21.17 13.16 10.96
C GLN A 556 -22.02 13.84 12.06
N ASP A 557 -22.59 13.04 12.96
CA ASP A 557 -23.47 13.55 14.04
C ASP A 557 -22.72 14.34 15.12
N ASP A 558 -21.39 14.42 15.04
CA ASP A 558 -20.52 15.12 16.00
C ASP A 558 -20.14 16.56 15.59
N ASP A 559 -20.75 17.08 14.52
CA ASP A 559 -20.52 18.42 13.98
C ASP A 559 -19.05 18.75 13.62
N THR A 560 -18.16 17.75 13.63
CA THR A 560 -16.70 17.94 13.54
C THR A 560 -16.09 17.16 12.39
N HIS A 561 -16.60 15.96 12.11
CA HIS A 561 -16.00 15.07 11.14
C HIS A 561 -16.82 15.02 9.85
N PRO A 562 -16.20 15.23 8.68
CA PRO A 562 -16.87 15.01 7.41
C PRO A 562 -17.28 13.53 7.23
N THR A 563 -18.44 13.28 6.62
CA THR A 563 -18.81 11.94 6.11
C THR A 563 -17.91 11.58 4.92
N ALA A 564 -18.06 10.37 4.37
CA ALA A 564 -17.42 10.00 3.10
C ALA A 564 -17.71 10.99 1.96
N LEU A 565 -18.96 11.49 1.86
CA LEU A 565 -19.32 12.52 0.88
C LEU A 565 -18.64 13.86 1.18
N GLY A 566 -18.51 14.23 2.45
CA GLY A 566 -17.73 15.40 2.89
C GLY A 566 -16.26 15.29 2.51
N GLN A 567 -15.62 14.14 2.74
CA GLN A 567 -14.24 13.87 2.34
C GLN A 567 -14.04 13.94 0.82
N ALA A 568 -15.00 13.42 0.04
CA ALA A 568 -14.95 13.55 -1.42
C ALA A 568 -15.05 15.02 -1.87
N PHE A 569 -15.91 15.81 -1.24
CA PHE A 569 -15.99 17.23 -1.53
C PHE A 569 -14.69 17.96 -1.15
N LEU A 570 -14.08 17.65 0.01
CA LEU A 570 -12.75 18.18 0.37
C LEU A 570 -11.70 17.85 -0.69
N ALA A 571 -11.68 16.59 -1.17
CA ALA A 571 -10.74 16.16 -2.20
C ALA A 571 -10.89 17.00 -3.48
N GLU A 572 -12.13 17.28 -3.93
CA GLU A 572 -12.37 18.15 -5.11
C GLU A 572 -11.95 19.60 -4.86
N ALA A 573 -12.35 20.17 -3.72
CA ALA A 573 -12.08 21.58 -3.40
C ALA A 573 -10.57 21.85 -3.29
N ILE A 574 -9.83 20.95 -2.62
CA ILE A 574 -8.38 21.03 -2.49
C ILE A 574 -7.73 20.79 -3.86
N TRP A 575 -8.12 19.74 -4.58
CA TRP A 575 -7.56 19.44 -5.91
C TRP A 575 -7.72 20.60 -6.90
N ALA A 576 -8.86 21.28 -6.92
CA ALA A 576 -9.08 22.44 -7.78
C ALA A 576 -8.05 23.55 -7.58
N LYS A 577 -7.52 23.70 -6.36
CA LYS A 577 -6.54 24.73 -6.01
C LYS A 577 -5.09 24.27 -6.17
N VAL A 578 -4.80 23.01 -5.84
CA VAL A 578 -3.41 22.51 -5.78
C VAL A 578 -3.02 21.58 -6.93
N GLY A 579 -3.97 20.89 -7.56
CA GLY A 579 -3.76 19.94 -8.65
C GLY A 579 -2.95 20.49 -9.83
N PRO A 580 -3.23 21.71 -10.34
CA PRO A 580 -2.45 22.32 -11.43
C PRO A 580 -0.95 22.48 -11.13
N ARG A 581 -0.56 22.51 -9.85
CA ARG A 581 0.85 22.59 -9.42
C ARG A 581 1.51 21.22 -9.39
N LEU A 582 0.78 20.16 -9.07
CA LEU A 582 1.29 18.78 -8.99
C LEU A 582 1.43 18.11 -10.35
N ALA A 583 0.48 18.36 -11.24
CA ALA A 583 0.40 17.81 -12.57
C ALA A 583 0.17 18.94 -13.59
N PRO A 584 1.19 19.77 -13.87
CA PRO A 584 1.06 20.87 -14.81
C PRO A 584 0.69 20.33 -16.20
N ALA A 585 -0.27 20.99 -16.85
CA ALA A 585 -0.76 20.61 -18.16
C ALA A 585 0.39 20.43 -19.17
N PRO A 586 0.25 19.56 -20.19
CA PRO A 586 1.14 19.59 -21.35
C PRO A 586 1.25 21.03 -21.87
N PRO A 587 2.42 21.54 -22.29
CA PRO A 587 2.44 22.77 -23.07
C PRO A 587 1.49 22.56 -24.25
N GLY A 588 0.62 23.55 -24.50
CA GLY A 588 -0.22 23.55 -25.69
C GLY A 588 0.65 23.38 -26.94
N PRO A 589 0.07 22.93 -28.08
CA PRO A 589 0.83 22.75 -29.30
C PRO A 589 1.61 24.04 -29.58
N GLU A 590 2.94 23.94 -29.60
CA GLU A 590 3.81 25.04 -30.02
C GLU A 590 3.26 25.55 -31.35
N THR A 591 2.77 26.79 -31.34
CA THR A 591 2.58 27.51 -32.58
C THR A 591 3.98 27.70 -33.14
N ARG A 592 4.38 26.79 -34.05
CA ARG A 592 5.57 26.96 -34.87
C ARG A 592 5.49 28.36 -35.47
N ARG A 593 6.35 29.26 -35.01
CA ARG A 593 6.64 30.51 -35.70
C ARG A 593 7.92 30.33 -36.49
#